data_AF-A0A3B8NH57-F1
#
_entry.id   AF-A0A3B8NH57-F1
#
_cell.length_a   1.000
_cell.length_b   1.000
_cell.length_c   1.000
_cell.angle_alpha   90.00
_cell.angle_beta   90.00
_cell.angle_gamma   90.00
#
_symmetry.space_group_name_H-M   'P 1'
#
loop_
_entity.id
_entity.type
_entity.pdbx_description
1 polymer ?
#
loop_
_entity_poly.entity_id
_entity_poly.type
_entity_poly.pdbx_seq_one_letter_code
_entity_poly.pdbx_strand_id
1 'polypeptide(L)'
;MVTGFGSVETAVEAMRQGAFDYLTKPFELDDLQRTVNRALKISSPEESKKTQTPESAKIRPSRQLIGNSPEVKEILRVVEKIADNDSPALLEGEYGSGKQIVARAIHDRSRRRDEPFKILHCSALPEELLEAELFGGDGRETIFARAHGGTVVLEEINVLPVRLQSQLNSFLDELGTSKLRGGNDQGPDFR
;
A
#
# COMPACT_ATOMS: atom_id res chain seq x y z
N MET A 1 -5.95 -2.37 -23.75
CA MET A 1 -6.15 -1.76 -25.08
C MET A 1 -4.80 -1.22 -25.54
N VAL A 2 -4.36 -1.44 -26.78
CA VAL A 2 -3.07 -0.94 -27.28
C VAL A 2 -3.36 0.08 -28.38
N THR A 3 -3.17 1.37 -28.09
CA THR A 3 -3.45 2.46 -29.03
C THR A 3 -2.16 3.00 -29.64
N GLY A 4 -2.19 3.22 -30.95
CA GLY A 4 -1.00 3.53 -31.76
C GLY A 4 -0.56 4.99 -31.76
N PHE A 5 -1.45 5.95 -31.52
CA PHE A 5 -1.17 7.40 -31.54
C PHE A 5 -2.31 8.16 -30.81
N GLY A 6 -2.46 7.95 -29.49
CA GLY A 6 -3.51 8.58 -28.67
C GLY A 6 -2.89 9.46 -27.59
N SER A 7 -3.32 10.73 -27.53
CA SER A 7 -2.92 11.69 -26.50
C SER A 7 -3.22 11.17 -25.09
N VAL A 8 -2.53 11.73 -24.09
CA VAL A 8 -2.69 11.44 -22.64
C VAL A 8 -4.17 11.38 -22.22
N GLU A 9 -5.04 12.15 -22.88
CA GLU A 9 -6.49 12.17 -22.65
C GLU A 9 -7.18 10.82 -22.91
N THR A 10 -6.84 10.11 -24.00
CA THR A 10 -7.40 8.78 -24.29
C THR A 10 -6.94 7.70 -23.31
N ALA A 11 -5.75 7.86 -22.73
CA ALA A 11 -5.24 6.99 -21.67
C ALA A 11 -6.09 7.13 -20.40
N VAL A 12 -6.37 8.38 -20.03
CA VAL A 12 -7.17 8.73 -18.85
C VAL A 12 -8.60 8.22 -19.00
N GLU A 13 -9.19 8.35 -20.18
CA GLU A 13 -10.55 7.85 -20.44
C GLU A 13 -10.64 6.32 -20.42
N ALA A 14 -9.64 5.62 -20.98
CA ALA A 14 -9.58 4.17 -20.92
C ALA A 14 -9.43 3.65 -19.47
N MET A 15 -8.60 4.29 -18.65
CA MET A 15 -8.46 3.93 -17.23
C MET A 15 -9.75 4.22 -16.45
N ARG A 16 -10.46 5.32 -16.75
CA ARG A 16 -11.79 5.62 -16.15
C ARG A 16 -12.86 4.59 -16.52
N GLN A 17 -12.75 3.98 -17.71
CA GLN A 17 -13.65 2.91 -18.17
C GLN A 17 -13.26 1.51 -17.66
N GLY A 18 -12.27 1.41 -16.76
CA GLY A 18 -11.87 0.14 -16.16
C GLY A 18 -10.78 -0.61 -16.94
N ALA A 19 -10.01 0.07 -17.78
CA ALA A 19 -8.79 -0.52 -18.32
C ALA A 19 -7.83 -0.86 -17.18
N PHE A 20 -7.28 -2.07 -17.26
CA PHE A 20 -6.40 -2.62 -16.25
C PHE A 20 -5.08 -1.84 -16.13
N ASP A 21 -4.50 -1.49 -17.27
CA ASP A 21 -3.25 -0.75 -17.37
C ASP A 21 -3.13 -0.12 -18.76
N TYR A 22 -2.28 0.90 -18.89
CA TYR A 22 -2.07 1.65 -20.12
C TYR A 22 -0.58 1.67 -20.50
N LEU A 23 -0.27 1.24 -21.72
CA LEU A 23 1.10 1.21 -22.26
C LEU A 23 1.21 2.21 -23.43
N THR A 24 2.02 3.25 -23.24
CA THR A 24 2.36 4.22 -24.29
C THR A 24 3.47 3.68 -25.19
N LYS A 25 3.29 3.77 -26.51
CA LYS A 25 4.42 3.55 -27.44
C LYS A 25 5.37 4.77 -27.44
N PRO A 26 6.68 4.57 -27.61
CA PRO A 26 7.37 3.27 -27.65
C PRO A 26 7.47 2.67 -26.23
N PHE A 27 7.17 1.38 -26.10
CA PHE A 27 7.34 0.61 -24.86
C PHE A 27 8.33 -0.52 -25.11
N GLU A 28 9.04 -0.94 -24.07
CA GLU A 28 9.92 -2.10 -24.12
C GLU A 28 9.10 -3.40 -23.96
N LEU A 29 9.56 -4.49 -24.59
CA LEU A 29 8.89 -5.80 -24.52
C LEU A 29 8.71 -6.31 -23.09
N ASP A 30 9.64 -5.94 -22.20
CA ASP A 30 9.60 -6.29 -20.78
C ASP A 30 8.44 -5.62 -20.04
N ASP A 31 8.10 -4.38 -20.40
CA ASP A 31 6.97 -3.64 -19.80
C ASP A 31 5.63 -4.25 -20.20
N LEU A 32 5.54 -4.74 -21.45
CA LEU A 32 4.37 -5.50 -21.91
C LEU A 32 4.23 -6.82 -21.15
N GLN A 33 5.32 -7.58 -20.98
CA GLN A 33 5.29 -8.84 -20.24
C GLN A 33 4.90 -8.65 -18.77
N ARG A 34 5.40 -7.60 -18.12
CA ARG A 34 5.03 -7.26 -16.72
C ARG A 34 3.54 -6.94 -16.60
N THR A 35 3.02 -6.14 -17.53
CA THR A 35 1.62 -5.72 -17.55
C THR A 35 0.70 -6.93 -17.76
N VAL A 36 1.02 -7.81 -18.71
CA VAL A 36 0.25 -9.03 -18.99
C VAL A 36 0.26 -9.99 -17.80
N ASN A 37 1.42 -10.21 -17.17
CA ASN A 37 1.52 -11.08 -16.00
C ASN A 37 0.73 -10.55 -14.79
N ARG A 38 0.63 -9.22 -14.65
CA ARG A 38 -0.17 -8.58 -13.60
C ARG A 38 -1.67 -8.74 -13.85
N ALA A 39 -2.11 -8.61 -15.11
CA ALA A 39 -3.50 -8.79 -15.52
C ALA A 39 -4.00 -10.24 -15.29
N LEU A 40 -3.15 -11.23 -15.64
CA LEU A 40 -3.48 -12.65 -15.49
C LEU A 40 -3.61 -13.08 -14.02
N LYS A 41 -2.86 -12.46 -13.10
CA LYS A 41 -2.98 -12.72 -11.65
C LYS A 41 -4.29 -12.24 -11.04
N ILE A 42 -4.93 -11.24 -11.65
CA ILE A 42 -6.18 -10.65 -11.16
C ILE A 42 -7.40 -11.32 -11.80
N SER A 43 -7.20 -12.00 -12.92
CA SER A 43 -8.26 -12.68 -13.69
C SER A 43 -8.53 -14.12 -13.25
N SER A 44 -8.16 -14.52 -12.02
CA SER A 44 -8.55 -15.83 -11.45
C SER A 44 -9.86 -15.65 -10.65
N PRO A 45 -11.04 -15.89 -11.23
CA PRO A 45 -12.31 -15.47 -10.67
C PRO A 45 -13.10 -16.71 -10.25
N GLU A 46 -12.82 -17.32 -9.10
CA GLU A 46 -13.68 -18.42 -8.60
C GLU A 46 -13.99 -18.47 -7.09
N GLU A 47 -13.54 -17.58 -6.22
CA GLU A 47 -13.83 -17.74 -4.76
C GLU A 47 -14.63 -16.61 -4.09
N SER A 48 -15.24 -15.69 -4.83
CA SER A 48 -15.90 -14.51 -4.25
C SER A 48 -17.42 -14.60 -4.12
N LYS A 49 -18.03 -15.79 -4.12
CA LYS A 49 -19.48 -15.95 -3.83
C LYS A 49 -19.76 -17.27 -3.11
N LYS A 50 -20.03 -17.17 -1.80
CA LYS A 50 -20.35 -18.19 -0.77
C LYS A 50 -19.20 -18.18 0.26
N THR A 51 -19.34 -17.72 1.49
CA THR A 51 -20.44 -17.91 2.43
C THR A 51 -20.26 -16.90 3.56
N GLN A 52 -21.33 -16.23 3.97
CA GLN A 52 -21.41 -15.61 5.28
C GLN A 52 -21.50 -16.74 6.30
N THR A 53 -20.42 -17.02 7.02
CA THR A 53 -20.48 -17.73 8.31
C THR A 53 -19.21 -17.39 9.12
N PRO A 54 -19.35 -17.10 10.42
CA PRO A 54 -18.23 -16.85 11.31
C PRO A 54 -17.73 -18.19 11.85
N GLU A 55 -16.47 -18.54 11.61
CA GLU A 55 -15.61 -19.29 12.53
C GLU A 55 -14.35 -19.79 11.82
N SER A 56 -13.23 -19.61 12.51
CA SER A 56 -12.02 -20.42 12.46
C SER A 56 -11.23 -20.54 11.15
N ALA A 57 -9.96 -20.16 11.25
CA ALA A 57 -8.89 -20.39 10.28
C ALA A 57 -9.03 -19.63 8.95
N LYS A 58 -8.84 -18.30 9.01
CA LYS A 58 -8.20 -17.59 7.89
C LYS A 58 -6.83 -18.25 7.70
N ILE A 59 -6.74 -19.21 6.77
CA ILE A 59 -5.48 -19.58 6.13
C ILE A 59 -5.06 -18.31 5.38
N ARG A 60 -4.40 -17.40 6.08
CA ARG A 60 -3.69 -16.29 5.47
C ARG A 60 -2.59 -16.98 4.66
N PRO A 61 -2.55 -16.91 3.31
CA PRO A 61 -1.45 -17.50 2.57
C PRO A 61 -0.16 -16.93 3.15
N SER A 62 0.67 -17.81 3.69
CA SER A 62 1.78 -17.44 4.57
C SER A 62 2.87 -16.73 3.77
N ARG A 63 2.72 -15.43 3.57
CA ARG A 63 3.85 -14.49 3.41
C ARG A 63 4.49 -14.26 4.79
N GLN A 64 4.77 -15.34 5.51
CA GLN A 64 5.54 -15.26 6.75
C GLN A 64 7.00 -15.01 6.38
N LEU A 65 7.67 -14.20 7.18
CA LEU A 65 9.11 -14.03 7.08
C LEU A 65 9.77 -15.37 7.44
N ILE A 66 10.29 -16.06 6.44
CA ILE A 66 10.96 -17.36 6.59
C ILE A 66 12.47 -17.13 6.46
N GLY A 67 13.24 -17.55 7.45
CA GLY A 67 14.69 -17.51 7.41
C GLY A 67 15.32 -17.84 8.75
N ASN A 68 16.40 -18.61 8.73
CA ASN A 68 17.13 -19.06 9.92
C ASN A 68 18.48 -18.36 10.13
N SER A 69 18.84 -17.43 9.23
CA SER A 69 20.07 -16.67 9.32
C SER A 69 20.06 -15.76 10.56
N PRO A 70 21.22 -15.44 11.14
CA PRO A 70 21.28 -14.56 12.32
C PRO A 70 20.70 -13.17 12.02
N GLU A 71 20.83 -12.66 10.80
CA GLU A 71 20.31 -11.36 10.38
C GLU A 71 18.77 -11.36 10.35
N VAL A 72 18.15 -12.41 9.78
CA VAL A 72 16.68 -12.53 9.77
C VAL A 72 16.13 -12.68 11.19
N LYS A 73 16.83 -13.40 12.07
CA LYS A 73 16.47 -13.50 13.48
C LYS A 73 16.53 -12.15 14.19
N GLU A 74 17.51 -11.32 13.86
CA GLU A 74 17.61 -9.97 14.43
C GLU A 74 16.49 -9.06 13.91
N ILE A 75 16.17 -9.13 12.61
CA ILE A 75 15.00 -8.43 12.04
C ILE A 75 13.73 -8.85 12.78
N LEU A 76 13.51 -10.15 13.01
CA LEU A 76 12.36 -10.65 13.76
C LEU A 76 12.28 -10.10 15.18
N ARG A 77 13.42 -10.01 15.91
CA ARG A 77 13.46 -9.40 17.24
C ARG A 77 13.09 -7.92 17.22
N VAL A 78 13.57 -7.17 16.23
CA VAL A 78 13.21 -5.76 16.06
C VAL A 78 11.71 -5.64 15.76
N VAL A 79 11.20 -6.46 14.84
CA VAL A 79 9.78 -6.52 14.48
C VAL A 79 8.91 -6.77 15.72
N GLU A 80 9.28 -7.73 16.59
CA GLU A 80 8.56 -8.00 17.83
C GLU A 80 8.54 -6.81 18.79
N LYS A 81 9.65 -6.06 18.89
CA LYS A 81 9.74 -4.87 19.74
C LYS A 81 8.90 -3.69 19.23
N ILE A 82 8.80 -3.53 17.91
CA ILE A 82 8.10 -2.39 17.29
C ILE A 82 6.67 -2.72 16.85
N ALA A 83 6.21 -3.96 16.99
CA ALA A 83 4.89 -4.39 16.52
C ALA A 83 3.76 -3.58 17.17
N ASP A 84 3.79 -3.42 18.48
CA ASP A 84 2.77 -2.66 19.23
C ASP A 84 3.04 -1.15 19.34
N ASN A 85 4.10 -0.66 18.68
CA ASN A 85 4.38 0.77 18.61
C ASN A 85 3.59 1.43 17.46
N ASP A 86 3.02 2.59 17.75
CA ASP A 86 2.29 3.44 16.81
C ASP A 86 3.18 4.41 16.02
N SER A 87 4.46 4.50 16.35
CA SER A 87 5.43 5.29 15.60
C SER A 87 5.59 4.74 14.17
N PRO A 88 5.71 5.62 13.16
CA PRO A 88 6.09 5.23 11.81
C PRO A 88 7.42 4.47 11.82
N ALA A 89 7.55 3.47 10.94
CA ALA A 89 8.77 2.68 10.79
C ALA A 89 9.28 2.80 9.35
N LEU A 90 10.56 3.14 9.20
CA LEU A 90 11.24 3.15 7.90
C LEU A 90 11.88 1.79 7.65
N LEU A 91 11.58 1.18 6.52
CA LEU A 91 12.17 -0.09 6.09
C LEU A 91 13.09 0.15 4.90
N GLU A 92 14.38 -0.09 5.11
CA GLU A 92 15.41 0.11 4.09
C GLU A 92 15.95 -1.24 3.59
N GLY A 93 16.49 -1.23 2.38
CA GLY A 93 17.07 -2.40 1.75
C GLY A 93 16.86 -2.39 0.24
N GLU A 94 17.58 -3.25 -0.46
CA GLU A 94 17.53 -3.35 -1.91
C GLU A 94 16.17 -3.84 -2.44
N TYR A 95 15.93 -3.64 -3.72
CA TYR A 95 14.73 -4.17 -4.37
C TYR A 95 14.68 -5.70 -4.23
N GLY A 96 13.53 -6.24 -3.82
CA GLY A 96 13.36 -7.69 -3.64
C GLY A 96 13.90 -8.26 -2.32
N SER A 97 14.46 -7.45 -1.40
CA SER A 97 14.97 -7.92 -0.10
C SER A 97 13.90 -8.37 0.91
N GLY A 98 12.61 -8.31 0.53
CA GLY A 98 11.51 -8.74 1.39
C GLY A 98 10.97 -7.67 2.34
N LYS A 99 11.24 -6.38 2.13
CA LYS A 99 10.69 -5.26 2.94
C LYS A 99 9.17 -5.36 3.17
N GLN A 100 8.41 -5.73 2.12
CA GLN A 100 6.96 -5.90 2.22
C GLN A 100 6.56 -7.04 3.19
N ILE A 101 7.36 -8.12 3.23
CA ILE A 101 7.16 -9.24 4.15
C ILE A 101 7.44 -8.78 5.58
N VAL A 102 8.47 -7.95 5.79
CA VAL A 102 8.77 -7.35 7.10
C VAL A 102 7.64 -6.41 7.54
N ALA A 103 7.15 -5.52 6.67
CA ALA A 103 6.02 -4.65 6.97
C ALA A 103 4.76 -5.44 7.37
N ARG A 104 4.49 -6.54 6.65
CA ARG A 104 3.40 -7.46 6.97
C ARG A 104 3.61 -8.15 8.32
N ALA A 105 4.84 -8.58 8.60
CA ALA A 105 5.21 -9.25 9.84
C ALA A 105 5.04 -8.33 11.07
N ILE A 106 5.30 -7.03 10.91
CA ILE A 106 5.02 -6.00 11.91
C ILE A 106 3.51 -5.90 12.17
N HIS A 107 2.71 -5.74 11.12
CA HIS A 107 1.26 -5.63 11.24
C HIS A 107 0.62 -6.86 11.89
N ASP A 108 0.96 -8.07 11.41
CA ASP A 108 0.40 -9.33 11.91
C ASP A 108 0.75 -9.62 13.38
N ARG A 109 1.83 -9.02 13.90
CA ARG A 109 2.25 -9.13 15.32
C ARG A 109 1.76 -7.99 16.20
N SER A 110 1.13 -6.97 15.62
CA SER A 110 0.63 -5.81 16.36
C SER A 110 -0.79 -6.05 16.90
N ARG A 111 -1.22 -5.19 17.83
CA ARG A 111 -2.64 -5.05 18.21
C ARG A 111 -3.60 -4.78 17.04
N ARG A 112 -3.11 -4.33 15.88
CA ARG A 112 -3.88 -4.04 14.65
C ARG A 112 -3.93 -5.23 13.67
N ARG A 113 -3.51 -6.44 14.05
CA ARG A 113 -3.38 -7.61 13.15
C ARG A 113 -4.67 -8.03 12.42
N ASP A 114 -5.83 -7.66 12.96
CA ASP A 114 -7.15 -8.00 12.43
C ASP A 114 -7.80 -6.81 11.68
N GLU A 115 -7.11 -5.67 11.66
CA GLU A 115 -7.50 -4.41 11.03
C GLU A 115 -6.94 -4.30 9.59
N PRO A 116 -7.35 -3.30 8.80
CA PRO A 116 -6.89 -3.16 7.42
C PRO A 116 -5.37 -3.03 7.30
N PHE A 117 -4.80 -3.71 6.30
CA PHE A 117 -3.41 -3.53 5.87
C PHE A 117 -3.41 -3.05 4.42
N LYS A 118 -3.03 -1.79 4.20
CA LYS A 118 -3.05 -1.14 2.88
C LYS A 118 -1.63 -0.82 2.43
N ILE A 119 -1.37 -0.99 1.13
CA ILE A 119 -0.09 -0.68 0.52
C ILE A 119 -0.35 0.31 -0.60
N LEU A 120 0.43 1.38 -0.65
CA LEU A 120 0.50 2.34 -1.73
C LEU A 120 1.87 2.26 -2.39
N HIS A 121 1.89 2.01 -3.69
CA HIS A 121 3.11 2.07 -4.48
C HIS A 121 3.25 3.47 -5.06
N CYS A 122 4.12 4.30 -4.50
CA CYS A 122 4.24 5.71 -4.88
C CYS A 122 4.68 5.91 -6.34
N SER A 123 5.41 4.95 -6.92
CA SER A 123 5.84 4.98 -8.32
C SER A 123 4.76 4.57 -9.33
N ALA A 124 3.68 3.93 -8.87
CA ALA A 124 2.67 3.34 -9.76
C ALA A 124 1.60 4.33 -10.20
N LEU A 125 1.54 5.52 -9.60
CA LEU A 125 0.53 6.54 -9.87
C LEU A 125 1.18 7.85 -10.34
N PRO A 126 0.55 8.58 -11.28
CA PRO A 126 0.86 9.98 -11.53
C PRO A 126 0.69 10.84 -10.27
N GLU A 127 1.43 11.95 -10.18
CA GLU A 127 1.44 12.84 -9.00
C GLU A 127 0.04 13.28 -8.57
N GLU A 128 -0.84 13.66 -9.50
CA GLU A 128 -2.21 14.12 -9.21
C GLU A 128 -3.06 13.03 -8.55
N LEU A 129 -2.93 11.78 -9.02
CA LEU A 129 -3.66 10.64 -8.43
C LEU A 129 -3.04 10.23 -7.10
N LEU A 130 -1.72 10.35 -6.95
CA LEU A 130 -1.03 10.07 -5.71
C LEU A 130 -1.43 11.06 -4.62
N GLU A 131 -1.54 12.35 -4.96
CA GLU A 131 -2.05 13.39 -4.08
C GLU A 131 -3.51 13.11 -3.67
N ALA A 132 -4.38 12.79 -4.62
CA ALA A 132 -5.77 12.47 -4.34
C ALA A 132 -5.93 11.21 -3.46
N GLU A 133 -5.05 10.21 -3.63
CA GLU A 133 -5.07 8.98 -2.83
C GLU A 133 -4.57 9.20 -1.39
N LEU A 134 -3.55 10.04 -1.21
CA LEU A 134 -2.98 10.38 0.10
C LEU A 134 -3.86 11.36 0.86
N PHE A 135 -4.26 12.47 0.23
CA PHE A 135 -4.86 13.62 0.92
C PHE A 135 -6.33 13.85 0.54
N GLY A 136 -6.83 13.15 -0.47
CA GLY A 136 -8.22 13.24 -0.92
C GLY A 136 -8.39 14.19 -2.11
N GLY A 137 -9.51 14.02 -2.79
CA GLY A 137 -9.89 14.80 -3.98
C GLY A 137 -11.08 14.16 -4.69
N ASP A 138 -11.93 14.96 -5.33
CA ASP A 138 -13.07 14.50 -6.13
C ASP A 138 -14.04 13.52 -5.41
N GLY A 139 -14.20 13.65 -4.09
CA GLY A 139 -15.12 12.82 -3.30
C GLY A 139 -14.65 11.38 -3.05
N ARG A 140 -13.38 11.05 -3.31
CA ARG A 140 -12.79 9.73 -3.03
C ARG A 140 -12.22 9.66 -1.61
N GLU A 141 -12.43 8.53 -0.94
CA GLU A 141 -11.80 8.25 0.36
C GLU A 141 -10.29 8.03 0.21
N THR A 142 -9.51 8.64 1.10
CA THR A 142 -8.04 8.51 1.13
C THR A 142 -7.61 7.12 1.57
N ILE A 143 -6.39 6.73 1.24
CA ILE A 143 -5.82 5.47 1.72
C ILE A 143 -5.77 5.42 3.26
N PHE A 144 -5.51 6.54 3.93
CA PHE A 144 -5.50 6.64 5.38
C PHE A 144 -6.88 6.39 5.99
N ALA A 145 -7.94 6.95 5.39
CA ALA A 145 -9.31 6.69 5.81
C ALA A 145 -9.68 5.21 5.62
N ARG A 146 -9.32 4.62 4.48
CA ARG A 146 -9.56 3.19 4.19
C ARG A 146 -8.69 2.23 5.00
N ALA A 147 -7.70 2.76 5.72
CA ALA A 147 -6.81 2.04 6.62
C ALA A 147 -7.04 2.39 8.09
N HIS A 148 -8.17 3.03 8.42
CA HIS A 148 -8.55 3.33 9.80
C HIS A 148 -8.53 2.05 10.67
N GLY A 149 -8.00 2.18 11.89
CA GLY A 149 -7.65 1.11 12.82
C GLY A 149 -6.40 0.30 12.42
N GLY A 150 -5.85 0.51 11.22
CA GLY A 150 -4.95 -0.42 10.55
C GLY A 150 -3.53 0.09 10.29
N THR A 151 -2.94 -0.37 9.20
CA THR A 151 -1.57 -0.05 8.80
C THR A 151 -1.50 0.34 7.33
N VAL A 152 -0.78 1.42 7.03
CA VAL A 152 -0.48 1.91 5.69
C VAL A 152 1.01 1.73 5.41
N VAL A 153 1.33 1.10 4.29
CA VAL A 153 2.70 0.97 3.79
C VAL A 153 2.87 1.85 2.56
N LEU A 154 3.75 2.82 2.63
CA LEU A 154 4.17 3.64 1.50
C LEU A 154 5.43 3.02 0.88
N GLU A 155 5.27 2.29 -0.22
CA GLU A 155 6.39 1.72 -0.95
C GLU A 155 7.04 2.75 -1.88
N GLU A 156 8.37 2.72 -1.94
CA GLU A 156 9.17 3.65 -2.75
C GLU A 156 8.91 5.12 -2.40
N ILE A 157 8.82 5.40 -1.09
CA ILE A 157 8.56 6.74 -0.54
C ILE A 157 9.58 7.79 -1.03
N ASN A 158 10.79 7.36 -1.40
CA ASN A 158 11.83 8.20 -2.00
C ASN A 158 11.46 8.76 -3.38
N VAL A 159 10.45 8.20 -4.06
CA VAL A 159 9.95 8.66 -5.36
C VAL A 159 8.95 9.81 -5.20
N LEU A 160 8.45 10.08 -3.98
CA LEU A 160 7.49 11.16 -3.76
C LEU A 160 8.07 12.52 -4.19
N PRO A 161 7.31 13.35 -4.94
CA PRO A 161 7.68 14.73 -5.21
C PRO A 161 7.86 15.53 -3.91
N VAL A 162 8.83 16.46 -3.89
CA VAL A 162 9.17 17.26 -2.70
C VAL A 162 7.94 17.96 -2.10
N ARG A 163 7.03 18.45 -2.97
CA ARG A 163 5.76 19.06 -2.55
C ARG A 163 4.89 18.10 -1.73
N LEU A 164 4.71 16.86 -2.21
CA LEU A 164 3.93 15.83 -1.51
C LEU A 164 4.64 15.35 -0.23
N GLN A 165 5.99 15.34 -0.21
CA GLN A 165 6.74 15.04 1.01
C GLN A 165 6.47 16.07 2.12
N SER A 166 6.47 17.36 1.79
CA SER A 166 6.15 18.43 2.77
C SER A 166 4.72 18.35 3.30
N GLN A 167 3.76 18.02 2.43
CA GLN A 167 2.36 17.79 2.83
C GLN A 167 2.24 16.56 3.72
N LEU A 168 2.89 15.44 3.37
CA LEU A 168 2.89 14.22 4.16
C LEU A 168 3.49 14.47 5.54
N ASN A 169 4.59 15.22 5.63
CA ASN A 169 5.19 15.58 6.92
C ASN A 169 4.21 16.38 7.78
N SER A 170 3.59 17.42 7.20
CA SER A 170 2.60 18.24 7.90
C SER A 170 1.41 17.40 8.40
N PHE A 171 0.94 16.47 7.56
CA PHE A 171 -0.14 15.54 7.91
C PHE A 171 0.23 14.58 9.04
N LEU A 172 1.44 14.01 9.03
CA LEU A 172 1.92 13.13 10.10
C LEU A 172 2.14 13.90 11.42
N ASP A 173 2.61 15.13 11.36
CA ASP A 173 2.77 16.01 12.53
C ASP A 173 1.41 16.36 13.15
N GLU A 174 0.40 16.68 12.33
CA GLU A 174 -0.98 16.91 12.79
C GLU A 174 -1.57 15.67 13.46
N LEU A 175 -1.34 14.47 12.92
CA LEU A 175 -1.78 13.22 13.54
C LEU A 175 -1.08 12.96 14.88
N GLY A 176 0.22 13.23 14.97
CA GLY A 176 0.98 13.10 16.21
C GLY A 176 0.47 14.04 17.30
N THR A 177 0.21 15.31 16.94
CA THR A 177 -0.33 16.32 17.87
C THR A 177 -1.78 16.04 18.28
N SER A 178 -2.61 15.50 17.39
CA SER A 178 -3.98 15.06 17.70
C SER A 178 -3.97 13.91 18.73
N LYS A 179 -3.13 12.90 18.53
CA LYS A 179 -2.97 11.78 19.49
C LYS A 179 -2.51 12.25 20.88
N LEU A 180 -1.66 13.28 20.95
CA LEU A 180 -1.19 13.86 22.22
C LEU A 180 -2.25 14.69 22.95
N ARG A 181 -3.23 15.25 22.24
CA ARG A 181 -4.26 16.12 22.82
C ARG A 181 -5.41 15.38 23.51
N GLY A 182 -5.54 14.06 23.33
CA GLY A 182 -6.52 13.23 24.05
C GLY A 182 -7.98 13.66 23.91
N GLY A 183 -8.29 14.48 22.90
CA GLY A 183 -9.65 14.97 22.64
C GLY A 183 -10.43 13.98 21.77
N ASN A 184 -11.76 14.00 21.90
CA ASN A 184 -12.76 13.24 21.12
C ASN A 184 -12.71 13.44 19.58
N ASP A 185 -11.61 13.93 19.04
CA ASP A 185 -11.41 14.09 17.60
C ASP A 185 -11.08 12.72 17.02
N GLN A 186 -12.04 12.13 16.31
CA GLN A 186 -11.86 10.88 15.55
C GLN A 186 -10.97 11.13 14.32
N GLY A 187 -9.74 11.57 14.55
CA GLY A 187 -8.71 11.60 13.52
C GLY A 187 -8.42 10.18 13.02
N PRO A 188 -7.93 10.01 11.78
CA PRO A 188 -7.71 8.68 11.23
C PRO A 188 -6.66 7.92 12.07
N ASP A 189 -7.10 6.87 12.76
CA ASP A 189 -6.21 6.00 13.54
C ASP A 189 -5.53 5.00 12.61
N PHE A 190 -4.28 5.23 12.26
CA PHE A 190 -3.47 4.26 11.54
C PHE A 190 -2.02 4.31 12.01
N ARG A 191 -1.26 3.35 11.50
CA ARG A 191 0.21 3.28 11.57
C ARG A 191 0.81 3.34 10.17
#